data_AF-A0A841J1M3-F1
#
_entry.id   AF-A0A841J1M3-F1
#
_cell.length_a   1.000
_cell.length_b   1.000
_cell.length_c   1.000
_cell.angle_alpha   90.00
_cell.angle_beta   90.00
_cell.angle_gamma   90.00
#
_symmetry.space_group_name_H-M   'P 1'
#
loop_
_entity.id
_entity.type
_entity.pdbx_description
1 polymer ?
#
loop_
_entity_poly.entity_id
_entity_poly.type
_entity_poly.pdbx_seq_one_letter_code
_entity_poly.pdbx_strand_id
1 'polypeptide(L)'
;MSQDLPQPNRGALAEASKADPRILRRYRDEVLAVINTPVRNLWTGIESKAHRTIFAFPSPARAASCSQSELAACLYLPNLAAPTASEVCHELLHIQRYWIEGVPQLDAIDRAENKVAISNHIENIVEHSVIVPRQANYGGSRNDDDLADAKFFSGMTFNDAFGLELQALSGAMMLERLPHGEARQCVKATLKRLGKLNLRSLARQIFTIAPSNKKLATKKILQHLQIPLNELQWLNFDPIQGQCRKEPL
;
A
#
# COMPACT_ATOMS: atom_id res chain seq x y z
N MET A 1 13.16 14.17 -12.42
CA MET A 1 13.62 12.83 -12.83
C MET A 1 12.60 11.85 -12.30
N SER A 2 11.72 11.34 -13.18
CA SER A 2 10.77 10.28 -12.83
C SER A 2 11.58 9.02 -12.54
N GLN A 3 11.47 8.46 -11.34
CA GLN A 3 12.03 7.15 -11.05
C GLN A 3 10.99 6.13 -11.50
N ASP A 4 11.31 5.36 -12.55
CA ASP A 4 10.52 4.22 -13.01
C ASP A 4 10.41 3.21 -11.85
N LEU A 5 9.30 3.28 -11.11
CA LEU A 5 8.95 2.26 -10.14
C LEU A 5 8.49 1.01 -10.91
N PRO A 6 8.94 -0.20 -10.51
CA PRO A 6 8.47 -1.44 -11.13
C PRO A 6 6.93 -1.51 -11.09
N GLN A 7 6.32 -1.76 -12.25
CA GLN A 7 4.87 -1.85 -12.43
C GLN A 7 4.33 -3.12 -11.73
N PRO A 8 3.45 -3.00 -10.72
CA PRO A 8 3.22 -4.10 -9.77
C PRO A 8 2.45 -5.32 -10.32
N ASN A 9 1.45 -5.17 -11.20
CA ASN A 9 0.43 -6.24 -11.29
C ASN A 9 0.61 -7.34 -12.35
N ARG A 10 1.73 -7.38 -13.09
CA ARG A 10 2.14 -8.56 -13.90
C ARG A 10 3.59 -9.00 -13.66
N GLY A 11 4.32 -8.28 -12.81
CA GLY A 11 5.75 -8.48 -12.55
C GLY A 11 6.02 -9.67 -11.65
N ALA A 12 5.23 -9.89 -10.60
CA ALA A 12 5.53 -10.84 -9.53
C ALA A 12 5.94 -12.24 -10.02
N LEU A 13 5.05 -12.93 -10.74
CA LEU A 13 5.31 -14.29 -11.23
C LEU A 13 6.35 -14.29 -12.35
N ALA A 14 6.34 -13.29 -13.23
CA ALA A 14 7.28 -13.19 -14.34
C ALA A 14 8.73 -12.97 -13.83
N GLU A 15 8.90 -12.14 -12.80
CA GLU A 15 10.17 -11.88 -12.13
C GLU A 15 10.64 -13.11 -11.35
N ALA A 16 9.74 -13.74 -10.59
CA ALA A 16 10.05 -15.00 -9.90
C ALA A 16 10.46 -16.12 -10.85
N SER A 17 9.77 -16.25 -11.99
CA SER A 17 10.07 -17.29 -12.99
C SER A 17 11.44 -17.11 -13.67
N LYS A 18 11.97 -15.88 -13.68
CA LYS A 18 13.27 -15.55 -14.28
C LYS A 18 14.41 -15.57 -13.27
N ALA A 19 14.11 -15.52 -11.98
CA ALA A 19 15.10 -15.46 -10.92
C ALA A 19 15.66 -16.84 -10.58
N ASP A 20 16.96 -16.93 -10.32
CA ASP A 20 17.59 -18.15 -9.83
C ASP A 20 16.98 -18.53 -8.46
N PRO A 21 16.45 -19.76 -8.27
CA PRO A 21 15.87 -20.19 -6.99
C PRO A 21 16.81 -20.04 -5.78
N ARG A 22 18.13 -20.08 -5.99
CA ARG A 22 19.13 -19.83 -4.95
C ARG A 22 19.14 -18.37 -4.51
N ILE A 23 18.96 -17.45 -5.46
CA ILE A 23 18.85 -16.01 -5.19
C ILE A 23 17.57 -15.73 -4.40
N LEU A 24 16.44 -16.31 -4.82
CA LEU A 24 15.16 -16.15 -4.12
C LEU A 24 15.22 -16.66 -2.67
N ARG A 25 15.82 -17.84 -2.45
CA ARG A 25 16.03 -18.38 -1.10
C ARG A 25 16.92 -17.49 -0.26
N ARG A 26 18.04 -17.03 -0.81
CA ARG A 26 18.96 -16.13 -0.12
C ARG A 26 18.25 -14.86 0.36
N TYR A 27 17.53 -14.17 -0.52
CA TYR A 27 16.83 -12.94 -0.13
C TYR A 27 15.77 -13.21 0.94
N ARG A 28 15.02 -14.30 0.80
CA ARG A 28 14.06 -14.72 1.83
C ARG A 28 14.76 -14.90 3.19
N ASP A 29 15.87 -15.63 3.23
CA ASP A 29 16.61 -15.89 4.47
C ASP A 29 17.17 -14.59 5.07
N GLU A 30 17.65 -13.66 4.24
CA GLU A 30 18.06 -12.32 4.66
C GLU A 30 16.90 -11.54 5.29
N VAL A 31 15.69 -11.59 4.72
CA VAL A 31 14.51 -10.95 5.35
C VAL A 31 14.16 -11.62 6.67
N LEU A 32 14.09 -12.95 6.68
CA LEU A 32 13.73 -13.72 7.87
C LEU A 32 14.71 -13.46 9.02
N ALA A 33 15.98 -13.19 8.72
CA ALA A 33 16.99 -12.85 9.73
C ALA A 33 16.71 -11.50 10.41
N VAL A 34 16.17 -10.50 9.70
CA VAL A 34 15.97 -9.14 10.23
C VAL A 34 14.61 -8.90 10.86
N ILE A 35 13.58 -9.66 10.46
CA ILE A 35 12.24 -9.49 11.02
C ILE A 35 12.05 -10.22 12.36
N ASN A 36 11.21 -9.65 13.21
CA ASN A 36 10.87 -10.22 14.52
C ASN A 36 9.93 -11.45 14.39
N THR A 37 9.80 -12.24 15.46
CA THR A 37 8.97 -13.47 15.47
C THR A 37 7.51 -13.22 15.07
N PRO A 38 6.79 -12.20 15.57
CA PRO A 38 5.45 -11.88 15.10
C PRO A 38 5.32 -11.71 13.59
N VAL A 39 6.26 -10.99 12.96
CA VAL A 39 6.23 -10.75 11.51
C VAL A 39 6.59 -12.03 10.72
N ARG A 40 7.49 -12.88 11.24
CA ARG A 40 7.74 -14.22 10.65
C ARG A 40 6.48 -15.10 10.67
N ASN A 41 5.75 -15.06 11.78
CA ASN A 41 4.50 -15.81 11.93
C ASN A 41 3.41 -15.27 10.99
N LEU A 42 3.37 -13.96 10.76
CA LEU A 42 2.50 -13.36 9.75
C LEU A 42 2.83 -13.90 8.35
N TRP A 43 4.09 -13.83 7.94
CA TRP A 43 4.52 -14.31 6.62
C TRP A 43 4.14 -15.79 6.43
N THR A 44 4.60 -16.66 7.32
CA THR A 44 4.37 -18.11 7.23
C THR A 44 2.88 -18.45 7.30
N GLY A 45 2.12 -17.72 8.12
CA GLY A 45 0.67 -17.85 8.21
C GLY A 45 -0.06 -17.48 6.92
N ILE A 46 0.38 -16.42 6.22
CA ILE A 46 -0.17 -16.06 4.90
C ILE A 46 0.11 -17.18 3.90
N GLU A 47 1.36 -17.63 3.77
CA GLU A 47 1.72 -18.68 2.81
C GLU A 47 0.98 -19.98 3.06
N SER A 48 0.88 -20.39 4.33
CA SER A 48 0.16 -21.60 4.73
C SER A 48 -1.33 -21.52 4.40
N LYS A 49 -2.00 -20.38 4.62
CA LYS A 49 -3.43 -20.21 4.36
C LYS A 49 -3.74 -20.00 2.88
N ALA A 50 -2.86 -19.27 2.19
CA ALA A 50 -3.02 -19.00 0.77
C ALA A 50 -2.58 -20.20 -0.09
N HIS A 51 -1.89 -21.20 0.47
CA HIS A 51 -1.23 -22.28 -0.25
C HIS A 51 -0.34 -21.75 -1.40
N ARG A 52 0.36 -20.64 -1.13
CA ARG A 52 1.17 -19.88 -2.10
C ARG A 52 2.45 -19.39 -1.44
N THR A 53 3.45 -19.07 -2.25
CA THR A 53 4.73 -18.54 -1.79
C THR A 53 4.78 -17.03 -2.00
N ILE A 54 5.34 -16.33 -1.01
CA ILE A 54 5.75 -14.93 -1.12
C ILE A 54 7.23 -14.92 -1.46
N PHE A 55 7.57 -14.22 -2.53
CA PHE A 55 8.94 -14.01 -2.97
C PHE A 55 9.49 -12.69 -2.43
N ALA A 56 10.80 -12.60 -2.22
CA ALA A 56 11.47 -11.37 -1.84
C ALA A 56 12.53 -11.00 -2.88
N PHE A 57 12.55 -9.72 -3.25
CA PHE A 57 13.45 -9.18 -4.27
C PHE A 57 14.15 -7.91 -3.78
N PRO A 58 15.40 -7.70 -4.24
CA PRO A 58 16.08 -6.42 -4.17
C PRO A 58 15.36 -5.38 -5.03
N SER A 59 15.29 -4.13 -4.57
CA SER A 59 14.71 -2.99 -5.27
C SER A 59 15.57 -1.74 -5.11
N PRO A 60 15.74 -0.93 -6.16
CA PRO A 60 16.41 0.37 -6.06
C PRO A 60 15.58 1.42 -5.30
N ALA A 61 14.33 1.10 -4.96
CA ALA A 61 13.46 2.00 -4.20
C ALA A 61 14.01 2.29 -2.80
N ARG A 62 13.61 3.42 -2.23
CA ARG A 62 14.01 3.85 -0.88
C ARG A 62 13.21 3.22 0.25
N ALA A 63 12.09 2.58 -0.07
CA ALA A 63 11.17 1.96 0.88
C ALA A 63 10.78 0.57 0.37
N ALA A 64 10.34 -0.29 1.28
CA ALA A 64 9.72 -1.55 0.87
C ALA A 64 8.42 -1.29 0.09
N SER A 65 8.07 -2.25 -0.76
CA SER A 65 6.78 -2.27 -1.46
C SER A 65 6.40 -3.72 -1.76
N CYS A 66 5.14 -3.96 -2.08
CA CYS A 66 4.69 -5.25 -2.58
C CYS A 66 4.00 -5.15 -3.94
N SER A 67 4.02 -6.28 -4.64
CA SER A 67 3.06 -6.58 -5.69
C SER A 67 2.38 -7.90 -5.38
N GLN A 68 1.12 -8.01 -5.76
CA GLN A 68 0.34 -9.22 -5.59
C GLN A 68 -0.57 -9.44 -6.79
N SER A 69 -0.79 -10.71 -7.08
CA SER A 69 -1.69 -11.23 -8.12
C SER A 69 -2.35 -12.49 -7.59
N GLU A 70 -3.27 -13.07 -8.33
CA GLU A 70 -3.90 -14.35 -7.98
C GLU A 70 -2.92 -15.52 -7.89
N LEU A 71 -1.73 -15.40 -8.50
CA LEU A 71 -0.74 -16.47 -8.61
C LEU A 71 0.44 -16.29 -7.64
N ALA A 72 0.94 -15.06 -7.50
CA ALA A 72 2.14 -14.77 -6.73
C ALA A 72 2.11 -13.39 -6.08
N ALA A 73 2.85 -13.25 -4.98
CA ALA A 73 3.11 -12.00 -4.31
C ALA A 73 4.62 -11.84 -4.13
N CYS A 74 5.08 -10.60 -4.25
CA CYS A 74 6.48 -10.24 -4.19
C CYS A 74 6.66 -9.06 -3.26
N LEU A 75 7.62 -9.20 -2.35
CA LEU A 75 8.15 -8.13 -1.52
C LEU A 75 9.38 -7.56 -2.20
N TYR A 76 9.38 -6.27 -2.43
CA TYR A 76 10.51 -5.52 -2.98
C TYR A 76 11.15 -4.73 -1.85
N LEU A 77 12.42 -5.00 -1.58
CA LEU A 77 13.15 -4.47 -0.44
C LEU A 77 14.26 -3.52 -0.91
N PRO A 78 14.50 -2.41 -0.20
CA PRO A 78 15.53 -1.45 -0.58
C PRO A 78 16.94 -2.10 -0.63
N ASN A 79 17.68 -1.88 -1.72
CA ASN A 79 19.01 -2.47 -1.94
C ASN A 79 20.10 -1.94 -1.01
N LEU A 80 19.95 -0.70 -0.57
CA LEU A 80 21.01 0.06 0.09
C LEU A 80 20.79 0.19 1.61
N ALA A 81 19.72 -0.40 2.13
CA ALA A 81 19.41 -0.41 3.55
C ALA A 81 18.75 -1.74 3.91
N ALA A 82 19.07 -2.31 5.07
CA ALA A 82 18.34 -3.47 5.57
C ALA A 82 16.88 -3.05 5.82
N PRO A 83 15.88 -3.79 5.29
CA PRO A 83 14.48 -3.46 5.51
C PRO A 83 14.18 -3.60 7.00
N THR A 84 13.38 -2.68 7.53
CA THR A 84 12.92 -2.79 8.92
C THR A 84 11.83 -3.85 9.04
N ALA A 85 11.68 -4.42 10.23
CA ALA A 85 10.57 -5.33 10.51
C ALA A 85 9.20 -4.66 10.30
N SER A 86 9.12 -3.34 10.52
CA SER A 86 7.89 -2.56 10.30
C SER A 86 7.52 -2.48 8.83
N GLU A 87 8.48 -2.15 7.95
CA GLU A 87 8.27 -2.10 6.50
C GLU A 87 7.84 -3.46 5.95
N VAL A 88 8.51 -4.55 6.34
CA VAL A 88 8.12 -5.90 5.90
C VAL A 88 6.73 -6.26 6.42
N CYS A 89 6.42 -5.92 7.67
CA CYS A 89 5.08 -6.13 8.23
C CYS A 89 4.01 -5.38 7.44
N HIS A 90 4.28 -4.13 7.06
CA HIS A 90 3.37 -3.28 6.30
C HIS A 90 2.98 -3.95 4.98
N GLU A 91 3.98 -4.38 4.21
CA GLU A 91 3.78 -5.03 2.92
C GLU A 91 3.10 -6.41 3.05
N LEU A 92 3.45 -7.19 4.07
CA LEU A 92 2.77 -8.47 4.34
C LEU A 92 1.29 -8.28 4.68
N LEU A 93 0.91 -7.20 5.35
CA LEU A 93 -0.49 -6.90 5.66
C LEU A 93 -1.28 -6.56 4.40
N HIS A 94 -0.68 -5.90 3.40
CA HIS A 94 -1.32 -5.70 2.09
C HIS A 94 -1.60 -7.05 1.40
N ILE A 95 -0.61 -7.94 1.39
CA ILE A 95 -0.74 -9.30 0.83
C ILE A 95 -1.81 -10.09 1.58
N GLN A 96 -1.82 -10.05 2.92
CA GLN A 96 -2.83 -10.73 3.74
C GLN A 96 -4.25 -10.26 3.38
N ARG A 97 -4.45 -8.95 3.23
CA ARG A 97 -5.78 -8.41 2.92
C ARG A 97 -6.30 -8.88 1.58
N TYR A 98 -5.43 -8.96 0.58
CA TYR A 98 -5.81 -9.46 -0.73
C TYR A 98 -6.04 -10.98 -0.73
N TRP A 99 -5.03 -11.76 -0.32
CA TRP A 99 -5.05 -13.22 -0.46
C TRP A 99 -5.86 -13.97 0.59
N ILE A 100 -5.97 -13.44 1.80
CA ILE A 100 -6.60 -14.14 2.91
C ILE A 100 -7.96 -13.53 3.23
N GLU A 101 -8.05 -12.20 3.26
CA GLU A 101 -9.30 -11.51 3.60
C GLU A 101 -10.20 -11.30 2.37
N GLY A 102 -9.72 -11.56 1.15
CA GLY A 102 -10.48 -11.38 -0.09
C GLY A 102 -10.85 -9.91 -0.35
N VAL A 103 -10.09 -8.96 0.21
CA VAL A 103 -10.34 -7.53 0.02
C VAL A 103 -9.92 -7.17 -1.41
N PRO A 104 -10.83 -6.60 -2.23
CA PRO A 104 -10.55 -6.32 -3.63
C PRO A 104 -9.53 -5.20 -3.78
N GLN A 105 -8.74 -5.24 -4.85
CA GLN A 105 -7.82 -4.17 -5.21
C GLN A 105 -8.39 -3.28 -6.31
N LEU A 106 -8.07 -1.99 -6.24
CA LEU A 106 -8.33 -1.07 -7.34
C LEU A 106 -7.24 -1.20 -8.41
N ASP A 107 -7.63 -1.41 -9.66
CA ASP A 107 -6.70 -1.50 -10.80
C ASP A 107 -7.17 -0.60 -11.93
N ALA A 108 -6.23 -0.09 -12.71
CA ALA A 108 -6.54 0.67 -13.91
C ALA A 108 -7.02 -0.29 -15.04
N ILE A 109 -8.06 0.10 -15.77
CA ILE A 109 -8.51 -0.66 -16.96
C ILE A 109 -7.47 -0.51 -18.08
N ASP A 110 -7.02 0.72 -18.29
CA ASP A 110 -5.99 1.09 -19.25
C ASP A 110 -4.66 1.28 -18.52
N ARG A 111 -3.58 0.72 -19.08
CA ARG A 111 -2.23 0.70 -18.49
C ARG A 111 -1.43 1.98 -18.80
N ALA A 112 -2.09 3.05 -19.23
CA ALA A 112 -1.49 4.38 -19.24
C ALA A 112 -0.87 4.68 -17.87
N GLU A 113 0.39 5.13 -17.87
CA GLU A 113 1.23 5.26 -16.67
C GLU A 113 0.57 6.10 -15.57
N ASN A 114 -0.08 7.20 -15.96
CA ASN A 114 -0.81 8.08 -15.05
C ASN A 114 -1.98 7.36 -14.36
N LYS A 115 -2.73 6.51 -15.06
CA LYS A 115 -3.88 5.79 -14.49
C LYS A 115 -3.45 4.75 -13.47
N VAL A 116 -2.35 4.04 -13.74
CA VAL A 116 -1.76 3.08 -12.79
C VAL A 116 -1.26 3.81 -11.53
N ALA A 117 -0.58 4.95 -11.70
CA ALA A 117 -0.12 5.75 -10.57
C ALA A 117 -1.30 6.22 -9.70
N ILE A 118 -2.39 6.67 -10.33
CA ILE A 118 -3.63 7.09 -9.66
C ILE A 118 -4.26 5.93 -8.89
N SER A 119 -4.48 4.78 -9.53
CA SER A 119 -5.09 3.62 -8.86
C SER A 119 -4.27 3.19 -7.65
N ASN A 120 -2.94 3.11 -7.81
CA ASN A 120 -2.03 2.71 -6.74
C ASN A 120 -2.03 3.69 -5.56
N HIS A 121 -2.09 5.00 -5.81
CA HIS A 121 -2.16 5.99 -4.74
C HIS A 121 -3.49 5.92 -3.97
N ILE A 122 -4.61 5.80 -4.69
CA ILE A 122 -5.93 5.68 -4.04
C ILE A 122 -5.99 4.40 -3.22
N GLU A 123 -5.52 3.29 -3.79
CA GLU A 123 -5.41 1.99 -3.12
C GLU A 123 -4.60 2.12 -1.82
N ASN A 124 -3.40 2.70 -1.91
CA ASN A 124 -2.51 2.91 -0.77
C ASN A 124 -3.16 3.75 0.33
N ILE A 125 -3.76 4.89 -0.02
CA ILE A 125 -4.43 5.79 0.94
C ILE A 125 -5.56 5.08 1.69
N VAL A 126 -6.40 4.31 0.98
CA VAL A 126 -7.52 3.60 1.58
C VAL A 126 -7.04 2.45 2.46
N GLU A 127 -6.09 1.65 1.96
CA GLU A 127 -5.50 0.53 2.70
C GLU A 127 -4.79 0.98 3.98
N HIS A 128 -4.11 2.12 3.96
CA HIS A 128 -3.39 2.65 5.13
C HIS A 128 -4.31 3.00 6.31
N SER A 129 -5.62 3.14 6.10
CA SER A 129 -6.60 3.26 7.20
C SER A 129 -6.74 1.96 8.01
N VAL A 130 -6.31 0.82 7.46
CA VAL A 130 -6.39 -0.51 8.08
C VAL A 130 -5.01 -1.08 8.38
N ILE A 131 -4.07 -0.97 7.43
CA ILE A 131 -2.72 -1.54 7.54
C ILE A 131 -1.95 -0.92 8.71
N VAL A 132 -1.86 0.41 8.74
CA VAL A 132 -1.03 1.12 9.74
C VAL A 132 -1.49 0.82 11.17
N PRO A 133 -2.78 0.91 11.53
CA PRO A 133 -3.22 0.52 12.87
C PRO A 133 -2.93 -0.95 13.22
N ARG A 134 -2.94 -1.86 12.24
CA ARG A 134 -2.68 -3.30 12.47
C ARG A 134 -1.21 -3.62 12.69
N GLN A 135 -0.26 -2.81 12.20
CA GLN A 135 1.18 -3.01 12.43
C GLN A 135 1.54 -3.09 13.93
N ALA A 136 0.79 -2.39 14.79
CA ALA A 136 0.95 -2.44 16.24
C ALA A 136 0.82 -3.86 16.82
N ASN A 137 0.03 -4.74 16.19
CA ASN A 137 -0.14 -6.13 16.62
C ASN A 137 1.11 -7.01 16.37
N TYR A 138 2.08 -6.49 15.62
CA TYR A 138 3.30 -7.21 15.22
C TYR A 138 4.57 -6.55 15.78
N GLY A 139 4.42 -5.69 16.79
CA GLY A 139 5.53 -5.02 17.47
C GLY A 139 6.05 -3.78 16.74
N GLY A 140 5.31 -3.23 15.79
CA GLY A 140 5.63 -1.93 15.17
C GLY A 140 5.47 -0.77 16.16
N SER A 141 6.46 0.14 16.17
CA SER A 141 6.37 1.41 16.90
C SER A 141 5.57 2.41 16.09
N ARG A 142 4.33 2.64 16.50
CA ARG A 142 3.40 3.57 15.82
C ARG A 142 4.01 4.97 15.63
N ASN A 143 4.87 5.41 16.54
CA ASN A 143 5.46 6.75 16.52
C ASN A 143 6.53 6.93 15.43
N ASP A 144 7.36 5.91 15.17
CA ASP A 144 8.43 6.01 14.17
C ASP A 144 7.87 5.94 12.75
N ASP A 145 6.89 5.05 12.54
CA ASP A 145 6.15 4.94 11.28
C ASP A 145 5.37 6.23 10.99
N ASP A 146 4.67 6.78 11.99
CA ASP A 146 3.91 8.02 11.86
C ASP A 146 4.80 9.22 11.44
N LEU A 147 6.03 9.31 11.97
CA LEU A 147 6.96 10.38 11.62
C LEU A 147 7.61 10.18 10.24
N ALA A 148 8.00 8.94 9.91
CA ALA A 148 8.52 8.60 8.59
C ALA A 148 7.48 8.90 7.50
N ASP A 149 6.24 8.48 7.73
CA ASP A 149 5.10 8.76 6.85
C ASP A 149 4.85 10.26 6.71
N ALA A 150 4.87 11.02 7.81
CA ALA A 150 4.64 12.47 7.77
C ALA A 150 5.75 13.22 7.02
N LYS A 151 7.00 12.75 7.13
CA LYS A 151 8.14 13.29 6.38
C LYS A 151 8.04 12.94 4.90
N PHE A 152 7.73 11.69 4.57
CA PHE A 152 7.47 11.26 3.20
C PHE A 152 6.34 12.10 2.58
N PHE A 153 5.23 12.24 3.31
CA PHE A 153 4.08 13.04 2.92
C PHE A 153 4.44 14.50 2.59
N SER A 154 5.25 15.12 3.45
CA SER A 154 5.63 16.52 3.30
C SER A 154 6.71 16.73 2.24
N GLY A 155 7.46 15.68 1.90
CA GLY A 155 8.44 15.66 0.81
C GLY A 155 7.83 15.35 -0.56
N MET A 156 6.60 14.86 -0.64
CA MET A 156 5.92 14.64 -1.92
C MET A 156 5.69 15.98 -2.64
N THR A 157 6.16 16.08 -3.88
CA THR A 157 5.96 17.24 -4.76
C THR A 157 5.17 16.83 -5.99
N PHE A 158 3.88 17.16 -6.01
CA PHE A 158 3.07 17.07 -7.20
C PHE A 158 3.02 18.43 -7.90
N ASN A 159 3.19 18.43 -9.22
CA ASN A 159 3.23 19.66 -10.02
C ASN A 159 1.88 19.98 -10.67
N ASP A 160 0.93 19.03 -10.66
CA ASP A 160 -0.41 19.20 -11.20
C ASP A 160 -1.47 19.30 -10.09
N ALA A 161 -2.60 19.92 -10.43
CA ALA A 161 -3.69 20.15 -9.48
C ALA A 161 -4.27 18.86 -8.91
N PHE A 162 -4.27 17.78 -9.69
CA PHE A 162 -4.81 16.50 -9.27
C PHE A 162 -3.93 15.85 -8.19
N GLY A 163 -2.62 15.78 -8.41
CA GLY A 163 -1.68 15.23 -7.43
C GLY A 163 -1.66 16.02 -6.13
N LEU A 164 -1.83 17.35 -6.20
CA LEU A 164 -1.99 18.19 -5.00
C LEU A 164 -3.27 17.86 -4.22
N GLU A 165 -4.38 17.59 -4.91
CA GLU A 165 -5.64 17.22 -4.26
C GLU A 165 -5.55 15.84 -3.60
N LEU A 166 -4.92 14.88 -4.29
CA LEU A 166 -4.68 13.53 -3.79
C LEU A 166 -3.75 13.54 -2.57
N GLN A 167 -2.67 14.33 -2.62
CA GLN A 167 -1.80 14.59 -1.48
C GLN A 167 -2.61 15.19 -0.33
N ALA A 168 -3.38 16.25 -0.57
CA ALA A 168 -4.16 16.87 0.48
C ALA A 168 -5.16 15.89 1.16
N LEU A 169 -5.81 15.04 0.38
CA LEU A 169 -6.70 14.01 0.91
C LEU A 169 -5.94 12.97 1.75
N SER A 170 -4.81 12.47 1.25
CA SER A 170 -3.93 11.55 1.99
C SER A 170 -3.51 12.13 3.34
N GLY A 171 -3.03 13.37 3.35
CA GLY A 171 -2.65 14.07 4.58
C GLY A 171 -3.82 14.23 5.54
N ALA A 172 -5.00 14.60 5.04
CA ALA A 172 -6.20 14.72 5.86
C ALA A 172 -6.60 13.37 6.50
N MET A 173 -6.44 12.25 5.80
CA MET A 173 -6.66 10.91 6.35
C MET A 173 -5.61 10.52 7.39
N MET A 174 -4.34 10.87 7.16
CA MET A 174 -3.28 10.68 8.16
C MET A 174 -3.61 11.40 9.47
N LEU A 175 -4.16 12.61 9.41
CA LEU A 175 -4.57 13.34 10.63
C LEU A 175 -5.62 12.62 11.47
N GLU A 176 -6.38 11.68 10.93
CA GLU A 176 -7.36 10.92 11.72
C GLU A 176 -6.71 9.75 12.49
N ARG A 177 -5.50 9.29 12.10
CA ARG A 177 -4.71 8.30 12.87
C ARG A 177 -3.65 8.90 13.78
N LEU A 178 -3.22 10.14 13.53
CA LEU A 178 -2.18 10.86 14.27
C LEU A 178 -2.80 11.64 15.45
N PRO A 179 -2.75 11.15 16.71
CA PRO A 179 -3.42 11.81 17.83
C PRO A 179 -2.76 13.16 18.14
N HIS A 180 -1.43 13.19 18.29
CA HIS A 180 -0.62 14.35 18.66
C HIS A 180 0.81 14.24 18.07
N GLY A 181 1.69 15.19 18.37
CA GLY A 181 3.12 15.10 18.04
C GLY A 181 3.58 15.77 16.74
N GLU A 182 4.86 15.64 16.45
CA GLU A 182 5.57 16.28 15.33
C GLU A 182 4.96 15.87 13.98
N ALA A 183 4.69 14.58 13.77
CA ALA A 183 4.05 14.05 12.57
C ALA A 183 2.74 14.77 12.25
N ARG A 184 1.87 14.95 13.27
CA ARG A 184 0.60 15.67 13.13
C ARG A 184 0.80 17.13 12.75
N GLN A 185 1.79 17.80 13.36
CA GLN A 185 2.10 19.20 13.06
C GLN A 185 2.61 19.37 11.63
N CYS A 186 3.49 18.46 11.20
CA CYS A 186 4.03 18.41 9.84
C CYS A 186 2.91 18.30 8.79
N VAL A 187 1.99 17.34 8.96
CA VAL A 187 0.84 17.16 8.07
C VAL A 187 -0.09 18.37 8.09
N LYS A 188 -0.40 18.93 9.27
CA LYS A 188 -1.23 20.15 9.37
C LYS A 188 -0.61 21.35 8.66
N ALA A 189 0.69 21.55 8.79
CA ALA A 189 1.41 22.65 8.15
C ALA A 189 1.33 22.50 6.62
N THR A 190 1.53 21.29 6.10
CA THR A 190 1.39 20.98 4.67
C THR A 190 -0.04 21.23 4.17
N LEU A 191 -1.08 20.75 4.86
CA LEU A 191 -2.47 21.02 4.47
C LEU A 191 -2.85 22.51 4.52
N LYS A 192 -2.32 23.25 5.50
CA LYS A 192 -2.51 24.70 5.58
C LYS A 192 -1.85 25.40 4.39
N ARG A 193 -0.63 25.01 4.02
CA ARG A 193 0.09 25.52 2.83
C ARG A 193 -0.68 25.26 1.54
N LEU A 194 -1.33 24.10 1.43
CA LEU A 194 -2.17 23.74 0.27
C LEU A 194 -3.54 24.45 0.26
N GLY A 195 -3.96 25.08 1.36
CA GLY A 195 -5.29 25.66 1.50
C GLY A 195 -6.42 24.62 1.62
N LYS A 196 -6.11 23.40 2.07
CA LYS A 196 -7.01 22.22 2.01
C LYS A 196 -7.43 21.68 3.39
N LEU A 197 -7.49 22.53 4.41
CA LEU A 197 -7.93 22.12 5.75
C LEU A 197 -9.41 21.69 5.81
N ASN A 198 -10.22 22.09 4.83
CA ASN A 198 -11.63 21.73 4.71
C ASN A 198 -11.86 20.25 4.35
N LEU A 199 -10.84 19.52 3.85
CA LEU A 199 -10.96 18.10 3.49
C LEU A 199 -11.15 17.16 4.69
N ARG A 200 -10.99 17.65 5.92
CA ARG A 200 -11.03 16.83 7.13
C ARG A 200 -12.35 16.06 7.32
N SER A 201 -13.48 16.66 6.95
CA SER A 201 -14.79 15.99 7.07
C SER A 201 -14.87 14.79 6.13
N LEU A 202 -14.48 14.96 4.87
CA LEU A 202 -14.44 13.88 3.88
C LEU A 202 -13.43 12.79 4.29
N ALA A 203 -12.22 13.20 4.70
CA ALA A 203 -11.18 12.28 5.15
C ALA A 203 -11.63 11.43 6.33
N ARG A 204 -12.32 12.02 7.32
CA ARG A 204 -12.91 11.28 8.44
C ARG A 204 -13.94 10.26 7.96
N GLN A 205 -14.86 10.65 7.08
CA GLN A 205 -15.85 9.72 6.55
C GLN A 205 -15.19 8.52 5.85
N ILE A 206 -14.19 8.78 5.00
CA ILE A 206 -13.44 7.73 4.30
C ILE A 206 -12.72 6.83 5.32
N PHE A 207 -12.01 7.42 6.28
CA PHE A 207 -11.26 6.69 7.30
C PHE A 207 -12.17 5.79 8.16
N THR A 208 -13.37 6.26 8.48
CA THR A 208 -14.37 5.46 9.24
C THR A 208 -14.95 4.32 8.41
N ILE A 209 -15.17 4.51 7.11
CA ILE A 209 -15.84 3.53 6.24
C ILE A 209 -14.86 2.50 5.69
N ALA A 210 -13.62 2.89 5.39
CA ALA A 210 -12.64 2.05 4.69
C ALA A 210 -12.40 0.67 5.33
N PRO A 211 -12.34 0.52 6.68
CA PRO A 211 -12.16 -0.80 7.30
C PRO A 211 -13.28 -1.79 7.02
N SER A 212 -14.53 -1.33 6.87
CA SER A 212 -15.70 -2.19 6.67
C SER A 212 -16.21 -2.20 5.23
N ASN A 213 -15.93 -1.16 4.43
CA ASN A 213 -16.39 -1.03 3.07
C ASN A 213 -15.41 -0.23 2.19
N LYS A 214 -14.33 -0.90 1.78
CA LYS A 214 -13.30 -0.33 0.89
C LYS A 214 -13.88 0.20 -0.43
N LYS A 215 -14.84 -0.51 -1.04
CA LYS A 215 -15.45 -0.10 -2.31
C LYS A 215 -16.15 1.26 -2.17
N LEU A 216 -16.93 1.46 -1.10
CA LEU A 216 -17.61 2.73 -0.82
C LEU A 216 -16.62 3.86 -0.49
N ALA A 217 -15.61 3.57 0.34
CA ALA A 217 -14.56 4.53 0.66
C ALA A 217 -13.85 5.02 -0.61
N THR A 218 -13.49 4.09 -1.50
CA THR A 218 -12.84 4.40 -2.78
C THR A 218 -13.74 5.20 -3.71
N LYS A 219 -15.04 4.86 -3.82
CA LYS A 219 -16.02 5.65 -4.61
C LYS A 219 -16.09 7.10 -4.14
N LYS A 220 -16.07 7.35 -2.82
CA LYS A 220 -16.05 8.72 -2.27
C LYS A 220 -14.78 9.49 -2.69
N ILE A 221 -13.62 8.83 -2.71
CA ILE A 221 -12.37 9.44 -3.19
C ILE A 221 -12.48 9.80 -4.67
N LEU A 222 -12.93 8.86 -5.51
CA LEU A 222 -13.05 9.08 -6.95
C LEU A 222 -14.03 10.20 -7.29
N GLN A 223 -15.16 10.26 -6.58
CA GLN A 223 -16.14 11.35 -6.71
C GLN A 223 -15.53 12.70 -6.33
N HIS A 224 -14.76 12.78 -5.24
CA HIS A 224 -14.07 14.01 -4.83
C HIS A 224 -13.04 14.46 -5.86
N LEU A 225 -12.25 13.51 -6.39
CA LEU A 225 -11.20 13.77 -7.38
C LEU A 225 -11.73 13.90 -8.82
N GLN A 226 -13.04 13.72 -9.02
CA GLN A 226 -13.70 13.74 -10.33
C GLN A 226 -13.10 12.74 -11.34
N ILE A 227 -12.61 11.59 -10.85
CA ILE A 227 -12.10 10.51 -11.71
C ILE A 227 -13.29 9.69 -12.22
N PRO A 228 -13.42 9.48 -13.55
CA PRO A 228 -14.48 8.64 -14.10
C PRO A 228 -14.38 7.18 -13.63
N LEU A 229 -15.50 6.61 -13.18
CA LEU A 229 -15.53 5.23 -12.65
C LEU A 229 -15.22 4.17 -13.72
N ASN A 230 -15.40 4.50 -15.00
CA ASN A 230 -15.12 3.62 -16.14
C ASN A 230 -13.63 3.55 -16.53
N GLU A 231 -12.73 4.26 -15.83
CA GLU A 231 -11.29 4.17 -16.05
C GLU A 231 -10.61 3.10 -15.17
N LEU A 232 -11.30 2.66 -14.12
CA LEU A 232 -10.78 1.74 -13.11
C LEU A 232 -11.67 0.49 -13.04
N GLN A 233 -11.16 -0.55 -12.38
CA GLN A 233 -11.89 -1.78 -12.10
C GLN A 233 -11.48 -2.36 -10.74
N TRP A 234 -12.33 -3.20 -10.18
CA TRP A 234 -12.00 -4.04 -9.03
C TRP A 234 -11.37 -5.35 -9.47
N LEU A 235 -10.26 -5.72 -8.84
CA LEU A 235 -9.71 -7.06 -8.85
C LEU A 235 -10.18 -7.78 -7.59
N ASN A 236 -11.18 -8.64 -7.74
CA ASN A 236 -11.71 -9.45 -6.64
C ASN A 236 -11.05 -10.81 -6.67
N PHE A 237 -10.28 -11.14 -5.65
CA PHE A 237 -9.71 -12.46 -5.48
C PHE A 237 -10.62 -13.31 -4.59
N ASP A 238 -11.04 -14.46 -5.10
CA ASP A 238 -11.72 -15.47 -4.32
C ASP A 238 -10.66 -16.38 -3.66
N PRO A 239 -10.45 -16.29 -2.33
CA PRO A 239 -9.43 -17.08 -1.66
C PRO A 239 -9.75 -18.58 -1.61
N ILE A 240 -11.03 -18.96 -1.77
CA ILE A 240 -11.47 -20.35 -1.77
C ILE A 240 -11.22 -20.97 -3.14
N GLN A 241 -11.60 -20.27 -4.21
CA GLN A 241 -11.45 -20.75 -5.58
C GLN A 241 -10.05 -20.49 -6.16
N GLY A 242 -9.29 -19.58 -5.55
CA GLY A 242 -8.00 -19.13 -6.06
C GLY A 242 -8.10 -18.39 -7.39
N GLN A 243 -9.26 -17.77 -7.68
CA GLN A 243 -9.54 -17.09 -8.94
C GLN A 243 -9.67 -15.58 -8.74
N CYS A 244 -9.19 -14.80 -9.72
CA CYS A 244 -9.41 -13.35 -9.76
C CYS A 244 -10.48 -13.00 -10.79
N ARG A 245 -11.41 -12.13 -10.39
CA ARG A 245 -12.47 -11.59 -11.23
C ARG A 245 -12.34 -10.08 -11.32
N LYS A 246 -12.44 -9.58 -12.54
CA LYS A 246 -12.50 -8.15 -12.83
C LYS A 246 -13.96 -7.71 -12.76
N GLU A 247 -14.23 -6.67 -11.98
CA GLU A 247 -15.56 -6.07 -11.90
C GLU A 247 -15.48 -4.57 -12.17
N PRO A 248 -16.45 -3.98 -12.88
CA PRO A 248 -16.56 -2.53 -12.98
C PRO A 248 -16.82 -1.89 -11.60
N LEU A 249 -16.49 -0.61 -11.46
CA LEU A 249 -16.64 0.12 -10.19
C LEU A 249 -18.09 0.34 -9.76
#